data_AF-A0A7S1GJV9-F1
#
_entry.id   AF-A0A7S1GJV9-F1
#
_cell.length_a   1.000
_cell.length_b   1.000
_cell.length_c   1.000
_cell.angle_alpha   90.00
_cell.angle_beta   90.00
_cell.angle_gamma   90.00
#
_symmetry.space_group_name_H-M   'P 1'
#
loop_
_entity.id
_entity.type
_entity.pdbx_description
1 polymer ?
#
loop_
_entity_poly.entity_id
_entity_poly.type
_entity_poly.pdbx_seq_one_letter_code
_entity_poly.pdbx_strand_id
1 'polypeptide(L)'
;VTSSIKKRHQTILIAHQRTMRTKINSIIGALLLAAATHAFSPSIVPHKTIVKETALRVSWWDQNDEDYKKAMANNIARTDVRRFLTQRAMQSFMDLLTACRDPHTVRWLEDFGAWRNMANYHGLGALNNTRFPSWDTILLELIQQPEDVVIVSAKRRGRGHGGWSKNNPYLEDRYVEFEIDIDPTSLASRIISVREQLAAEWEEDLETLKTANDQILDSYNKK
;
A
#
# COMPACT_ATOMS: atom_id res chain seq x y z
N VAL A 1 32.92 -31.77 -35.13
CA VAL A 1 31.44 -31.84 -35.31
C VAL A 1 30.68 -31.61 -33.99
N THR A 2 31.09 -32.22 -32.88
CA THR A 2 30.41 -32.12 -31.58
C THR A 2 30.36 -30.72 -30.94
N SER A 3 31.37 -29.86 -31.15
CA SER A 3 31.36 -28.49 -30.56
C SER A 3 30.38 -27.53 -31.25
N SER A 4 30.08 -27.76 -32.53
CA SER A 4 29.13 -26.95 -33.30
C SER A 4 27.68 -27.20 -32.84
N ILE A 5 27.37 -28.45 -32.49
CA ILE A 5 26.04 -28.84 -31.99
C ILE A 5 25.76 -28.23 -30.62
N LYS A 6 26.76 -28.22 -29.70
CA LYS A 6 26.61 -27.59 -28.37
C LYS A 6 26.35 -26.08 -28.46
N LYS A 7 27.05 -25.36 -29.34
CA LYS A 7 26.82 -23.92 -29.54
C LYS A 7 25.40 -23.63 -30.04
N ARG A 8 24.87 -24.42 -30.97
CA ARG A 8 23.51 -24.24 -31.48
C ARG A 8 22.44 -24.47 -30.40
N HIS A 9 22.61 -25.49 -29.55
CA HIS A 9 21.68 -25.73 -28.44
C HIS A 9 21.66 -24.59 -27.43
N GLN A 10 22.81 -24.02 -27.10
CA GLN A 10 22.88 -22.93 -26.12
C GLN A 10 22.24 -21.64 -26.64
N THR A 11 22.39 -21.33 -27.94
CA THR A 11 21.73 -20.18 -28.56
C THR A 11 20.20 -20.33 -28.57
N ILE A 12 19.69 -21.54 -28.83
CA ILE A 12 18.24 -21.80 -28.82
C ILE A 12 17.67 -21.63 -27.41
N LEU A 13 18.38 -22.09 -26.39
CA LEU A 13 17.93 -22.01 -25.00
C LEU A 13 17.88 -20.56 -24.50
N ILE A 14 18.88 -19.74 -24.86
CA ILE A 14 18.90 -18.31 -24.54
C ILE A 14 17.78 -17.55 -25.28
N ALA A 15 17.54 -17.88 -26.55
CA ALA A 15 16.45 -17.27 -27.32
C ALA A 15 15.08 -17.59 -26.68
N HIS A 16 14.85 -18.84 -26.28
CA HIS A 16 13.62 -19.28 -25.65
C HIS A 16 13.37 -18.60 -24.30
N GLN A 17 14.41 -18.46 -23.46
CA GLN A 17 14.32 -17.73 -22.19
C GLN A 17 13.97 -16.25 -22.38
N ARG A 18 14.54 -15.59 -23.40
CA ARG A 18 14.20 -14.19 -23.73
C ARG A 18 12.75 -14.04 -24.17
N THR A 19 12.24 -14.95 -24.99
CA THR A 19 10.84 -14.92 -25.45
C THR A 19 9.84 -15.18 -24.32
N MET A 20 10.19 -16.01 -23.33
CA MET A 20 9.32 -16.21 -22.16
C MET A 20 9.27 -14.98 -21.25
N ARG A 21 10.41 -14.31 -21.01
CA ARG A 21 10.44 -13.09 -20.19
C ARG A 21 9.62 -11.94 -20.80
N THR A 22 9.68 -11.74 -22.12
CA THR A 22 8.88 -10.69 -22.78
C THR A 22 7.38 -10.96 -22.73
N LYS A 23 6.95 -12.23 -22.82
CA LYS A 23 5.54 -12.60 -22.67
C LYS A 23 5.02 -12.37 -21.25
N ILE A 24 5.81 -12.71 -20.24
CA ILE A 24 5.43 -12.48 -18.83
C ILE A 24 5.30 -10.98 -18.53
N ASN A 25 6.27 -10.17 -18.94
CA ASN A 25 6.23 -8.72 -18.73
C ASN A 25 5.06 -8.04 -19.49
N SER A 26 4.71 -8.55 -20.67
CA SER A 26 3.53 -8.07 -21.42
C SER A 26 2.20 -8.40 -20.72
N ILE A 27 2.09 -9.55 -20.05
CA ILE A 27 0.88 -9.96 -19.32
C ILE A 27 0.73 -9.11 -18.05
N ILE A 28 1.83 -8.89 -17.32
CA ILE A 28 1.85 -8.03 -16.12
C ILE A 28 1.47 -6.59 -16.49
N GLY A 29 2.02 -6.05 -17.58
CA GLY A 29 1.67 -4.71 -18.07
C GLY A 29 0.20 -4.57 -18.47
N ALA A 30 -0.39 -5.60 -19.10
CA ALA A 30 -1.81 -5.59 -19.48
C ALA A 30 -2.75 -5.65 -18.26
N LEU A 31 -2.39 -6.41 -17.21
CA LEU A 31 -3.13 -6.47 -15.95
C LEU A 31 -3.09 -5.13 -15.19
N LEU A 32 -1.94 -4.45 -15.17
CA LEU A 32 -1.80 -3.13 -14.57
C LEU A 32 -2.57 -2.05 -15.35
N LEU A 33 -2.62 -2.12 -16.68
CA LEU A 33 -3.34 -1.15 -17.51
C LEU A 33 -4.87 -1.32 -17.42
N ALA A 34 -5.37 -2.56 -17.26
CA ALA A 34 -6.79 -2.83 -17.07
C ALA A 34 -7.32 -2.34 -15.71
N ALA A 35 -6.47 -2.26 -14.68
CA ALA A 35 -6.83 -1.67 -13.39
C ALA A 35 -6.98 -0.13 -13.45
N ALA A 36 -6.34 0.53 -14.41
CA ALA A 36 -6.32 2.00 -14.50
C ALA A 36 -7.55 2.62 -15.19
N THR A 37 -8.38 1.85 -15.91
CA THR A 37 -9.45 2.43 -16.76
C THR A 37 -10.86 2.43 -16.14
N HIS A 38 -11.03 1.96 -14.89
CA HIS A 38 -12.34 1.91 -14.23
C HIS A 38 -12.46 2.62 -12.88
N ALA A 39 -11.40 3.27 -12.40
CA ALA A 39 -11.48 4.09 -11.21
C ALA A 39 -11.45 5.56 -11.64
N PHE A 40 -12.59 6.26 -11.65
CA PHE A 40 -12.72 7.68 -11.29
C PHE A 40 -14.17 8.15 -11.51
N SER A 41 -14.97 8.08 -10.45
CA SER A 41 -16.00 9.09 -10.21
C SER A 41 -15.85 9.53 -8.76
N PRO A 42 -15.13 10.63 -8.47
CA PRO A 42 -14.94 11.08 -7.10
C PRO A 42 -16.19 11.85 -6.66
N SER A 43 -16.99 11.24 -5.80
CA SER A 43 -17.86 12.02 -4.90
C SER A 43 -17.14 12.13 -3.56
N ILE A 44 -16.17 13.05 -3.49
CA ILE A 44 -15.48 13.41 -2.27
C ILE A 44 -16.22 14.61 -1.68
N VAL A 45 -16.98 14.36 -0.61
CA VAL A 45 -17.38 15.44 0.30
C VAL A 45 -16.14 15.82 1.11
N PRO A 46 -15.69 17.09 1.10
CA PRO A 46 -14.53 17.50 1.89
C PRO A 46 -14.89 17.45 3.38
N HIS A 47 -14.39 16.44 4.09
CA HIS A 47 -14.42 16.43 5.54
C HIS A 47 -13.35 17.40 6.07
N LYS A 48 -13.73 18.27 7.01
CA LYS A 48 -12.79 19.17 7.70
C LYS A 48 -11.69 18.35 8.38
N THR A 49 -10.52 18.32 7.76
CA THR A 49 -9.31 17.76 8.35
C THR A 49 -8.92 18.63 9.54
N ILE A 50 -9.06 18.11 10.76
CA ILE A 50 -8.36 18.68 11.92
C ILE A 50 -6.89 18.32 11.72
N VAL A 51 -6.17 19.19 11.01
CA VAL A 51 -4.72 19.17 10.94
C VAL A 51 -4.25 19.58 12.34
N LYS A 52 -3.90 18.60 13.18
CA LYS A 52 -3.02 18.88 14.32
C LYS A 52 -1.66 19.18 13.70
N GLU A 53 -1.41 20.46 13.48
CA GLU A 53 -0.14 20.99 13.04
C GLU A 53 0.88 20.75 14.17
N THR A 54 1.46 19.55 14.24
CA THR A 54 2.74 19.36 14.93
C THR A 54 3.79 20.04 14.08
N ALA A 55 3.85 21.36 14.18
CA ALA A 55 4.93 22.14 13.62
C ALA A 55 6.23 21.59 14.20
N LEU A 56 7.05 20.96 13.35
CA LEU A 56 8.48 20.77 13.59
C LEU A 56 9.15 22.14 13.56
N ARG A 57 8.75 23.05 14.47
CA ARG A 57 9.41 24.34 14.67
C ARG A 57 10.50 24.10 15.70
N VAL A 58 11.52 23.35 15.30
CA VAL A 58 12.78 23.32 16.04
C VAL A 58 13.37 24.71 15.85
N SER A 59 13.23 25.55 16.87
CA SER A 59 13.94 26.82 16.95
C SER A 59 15.43 26.51 16.88
N TRP A 60 16.12 27.05 15.87
CA TRP A 60 17.58 26.94 15.72
C TRP A 60 18.37 27.47 16.94
N TRP A 61 17.69 28.11 17.89
CA TRP A 61 18.26 28.76 19.06
C TRP A 61 17.92 28.07 20.38
N ASP A 62 17.13 26.99 20.36
CA ASP A 62 16.73 26.29 21.59
C ASP A 62 17.77 25.20 21.93
N GLN A 63 18.56 25.47 22.98
CA GLN A 63 19.81 24.79 23.33
C GLN A 63 19.64 23.44 24.04
N ASN A 64 18.46 22.84 24.01
CA ASN A 64 18.25 21.56 24.69
C ASN A 64 18.75 20.42 23.79
N ASP A 65 20.04 20.09 23.91
CA ASP A 65 20.74 19.02 23.19
C ASP A 65 19.95 17.69 23.23
N GLU A 66 19.25 17.43 24.34
CA GLU A 66 18.38 16.27 24.51
C GLU A 66 17.14 16.28 23.59
N ASP A 67 16.50 17.45 23.40
CA ASP A 67 15.34 17.56 22.50
C ASP A 67 15.78 17.40 21.03
N TYR A 68 16.95 17.91 20.67
CA TYR A 68 17.53 17.71 19.35
C TYR A 68 17.86 16.25 19.08
N LYS A 69 18.56 15.58 20.01
CA LYS A 69 18.86 14.13 19.90
C LYS A 69 17.60 13.31 19.77
N LYS A 70 16.56 13.63 20.54
CA LYS A 70 15.25 12.96 20.47
C LYS A 70 14.57 13.20 19.12
N ALA A 71 14.58 14.41 18.60
CA ALA A 71 14.03 14.73 17.28
C ALA A 71 14.79 14.00 16.17
N MET A 72 16.12 13.96 16.24
CA MET A 72 16.97 13.23 15.30
C MET A 72 16.69 11.72 15.33
N ALA A 73 16.63 11.12 16.53
CA ALA A 73 16.29 9.71 16.69
C ALA A 73 14.91 9.38 16.10
N ASN A 74 13.92 10.25 16.33
CA ASN A 74 12.59 10.11 15.74
C ASN A 74 12.64 10.20 14.21
N ASN A 75 13.41 11.12 13.65
CA ASN A 75 13.55 11.25 12.20
C ASN A 75 14.22 10.02 11.59
N ILE A 76 15.31 9.53 12.18
CA ILE A 76 15.99 8.30 11.76
C ILE A 76 15.00 7.12 11.76
N ALA A 77 14.20 6.99 12.82
CA ALA A 77 13.15 5.99 12.89
C ALA A 77 12.10 6.20 11.78
N ARG A 78 11.65 7.43 11.52
CA ARG A 78 10.66 7.72 10.46
C ARG A 78 11.18 7.44 9.05
N THR A 79 12.49 7.54 8.83
CA THR A 79 13.15 7.29 7.55
C THR A 79 13.74 5.89 7.41
N ASP A 80 13.48 4.98 8.36
CA ASP A 80 13.92 3.58 8.26
C ASP A 80 13.25 2.92 7.03
N VAL A 81 14.10 2.38 6.15
CA VAL A 81 13.70 1.67 4.93
C VAL A 81 12.70 0.54 5.20
N ARG A 82 12.84 -0.15 6.34
CA ARG A 82 11.96 -1.27 6.71
C ARG A 82 10.55 -0.79 7.06
N ARG A 83 10.45 0.38 7.70
CA ARG A 83 9.16 1.02 7.99
C ARG A 83 8.53 1.56 6.71
N PHE A 84 9.34 2.14 5.83
CA PHE A 84 8.85 2.60 4.53
C PHE A 84 8.27 1.44 3.71
N LEU A 85 8.99 0.32 3.60
CA LEU A 85 8.50 -0.88 2.92
C LEU A 85 7.22 -1.43 3.56
N THR A 86 7.15 -1.45 4.89
CA THR A 86 5.93 -1.88 5.60
C THR A 86 4.76 -0.95 5.31
N GLN A 87 4.98 0.37 5.34
CA GLN A 87 3.96 1.36 4.98
C GLN A 87 3.49 1.16 3.53
N ARG A 88 4.41 0.98 2.58
CA ARG A 88 4.06 0.75 1.17
C ARG A 88 3.30 -0.55 0.96
N ALA A 89 3.71 -1.63 1.61
CA ALA A 89 3.01 -2.91 1.54
C ALA A 89 1.57 -2.81 2.06
N MET A 90 1.37 -2.11 3.17
CA MET A 90 0.03 -1.85 3.71
C MET A 90 -0.83 -1.01 2.77
N GLN A 91 -0.27 0.05 2.19
CA GLN A 91 -0.97 0.89 1.22
C GLN A 91 -1.39 0.08 -0.02
N SER A 92 -0.46 -0.65 -0.62
CA SER A 92 -0.75 -1.51 -1.77
C SER A 92 -1.80 -2.58 -1.45
N PHE A 93 -1.77 -3.14 -0.24
CA PHE A 93 -2.76 -4.11 0.20
C PHE A 93 -4.15 -3.48 0.44
N MET A 94 -4.21 -2.29 1.04
CA MET A 94 -5.46 -1.53 1.22
C MET A 94 -6.08 -1.11 -0.11
N ASP A 95 -5.26 -0.73 -1.09
CA ASP A 95 -5.70 -0.42 -2.45
C ASP A 95 -6.29 -1.66 -3.13
N LEU A 96 -5.66 -2.83 -2.96
CA LEU A 96 -6.19 -4.10 -3.45
C LEU A 96 -7.54 -4.45 -2.81
N LEU A 97 -7.67 -4.32 -1.49
CA LEU A 97 -8.94 -4.56 -0.78
C LEU A 97 -10.05 -3.63 -1.32
N THR A 98 -9.72 -2.36 -1.53
CA THR A 98 -10.65 -1.38 -2.13
C THR A 98 -11.06 -1.81 -3.54
N ALA A 99 -10.12 -2.25 -4.38
CA ALA A 99 -10.40 -2.76 -5.72
C ALA A 99 -11.28 -4.03 -5.70
N CYS A 100 -11.11 -4.88 -4.68
CA CYS A 100 -11.95 -6.05 -4.41
C CYS A 100 -13.31 -5.72 -3.78
N ARG A 101 -13.66 -4.43 -3.65
CA ARG A 101 -14.90 -3.93 -3.03
C ARG A 101 -15.03 -4.27 -1.55
N ASP A 102 -13.90 -4.33 -0.84
CA ASP A 102 -13.85 -4.48 0.61
C ASP A 102 -13.23 -3.24 1.30
N PRO A 103 -13.92 -2.10 1.29
CA PRO A 103 -13.47 -0.91 2.01
C PRO A 103 -13.61 -1.05 3.53
N HIS A 104 -14.33 -2.07 4.01
CA HIS A 104 -14.62 -2.26 5.43
C HIS A 104 -13.40 -2.82 6.15
N THR A 105 -12.72 -3.82 5.56
CA THR A 105 -11.43 -4.30 6.05
C THR A 105 -10.36 -3.20 6.03
N VAL A 106 -10.36 -2.32 5.02
CA VAL A 106 -9.47 -1.15 4.98
C VAL A 106 -9.71 -0.25 6.18
N ARG A 107 -10.97 0.08 6.47
CA ARG A 107 -11.33 0.91 7.62
C ARG A 107 -10.95 0.24 8.95
N TRP A 108 -11.21 -1.07 9.08
CA TRP A 108 -10.81 -1.85 10.25
C TRP A 108 -9.28 -1.79 10.47
N LEU A 109 -8.49 -1.91 9.41
CA LEU A 109 -7.03 -1.76 9.49
C LEU A 109 -6.60 -0.34 9.90
N GLU A 110 -7.25 0.70 9.38
CA GLU A 110 -6.97 2.09 9.78
C GLU A 110 -7.28 2.34 11.26
N ASP A 111 -8.41 1.81 11.74
CA ASP A 111 -8.83 1.90 13.13
C ASP A 111 -7.85 1.11 14.03
N PHE A 112 -7.47 -0.12 13.65
CA PHE A 112 -6.45 -0.92 14.33
C PHE A 112 -5.15 -0.15 14.50
N GLY A 113 -4.69 0.55 13.46
CA GLY A 113 -3.44 1.30 13.47
C GLY A 113 -3.49 2.69 14.08
N ALA A 114 -4.69 3.19 14.38
CA ALA A 114 -4.96 4.60 14.65
C ALA A 114 -4.41 5.53 13.53
N TRP A 115 -4.51 5.09 12.28
CA TRP A 115 -4.13 5.88 11.11
C TRP A 115 -5.33 6.63 10.56
N ARG A 116 -5.05 7.65 9.77
CA ARG A 116 -6.08 8.35 9.00
C ARG A 116 -5.63 8.41 7.57
N ASN A 117 -6.46 7.88 6.67
CA ASN A 117 -6.25 7.98 5.24
C ASN A 117 -4.90 7.37 4.81
N MET A 118 -4.56 6.21 5.37
CA MET A 118 -3.28 5.53 5.17
C MET A 118 -3.06 5.22 3.68
N ALA A 119 -4.09 4.75 2.99
CA ALA A 119 -4.04 4.43 1.56
C ALA A 119 -3.59 5.63 0.71
N ASN A 120 -4.06 6.84 1.01
CA ASN A 120 -3.74 8.05 0.25
C ASN A 120 -2.53 8.85 0.80
N TYR A 121 -1.79 8.32 1.75
CA TYR A 121 -0.65 9.04 2.34
C TYR A 121 0.62 8.86 1.49
N HIS A 122 1.20 9.95 0.98
CA HIS A 122 2.37 9.86 0.08
C HIS A 122 3.73 10.09 0.75
N GLY A 123 3.76 10.48 2.04
CA GLY A 123 4.99 10.81 2.77
C GLY A 123 5.71 9.61 3.40
N LEU A 124 6.69 9.92 4.26
CA LEU A 124 7.39 8.97 5.12
C LEU A 124 6.91 9.07 6.57
N GLY A 125 6.80 7.91 7.23
CA GLY A 125 6.43 7.84 8.65
C GLY A 125 4.93 8.06 8.89
N ALA A 126 4.08 7.44 8.06
CA ALA A 126 2.65 7.35 8.31
C ALA A 126 2.34 6.51 9.56
N LEU A 127 3.21 5.55 9.86
CA LEU A 127 3.08 4.64 10.98
C LEU A 127 3.23 5.39 12.31
N ASN A 128 2.43 4.98 13.30
CA ASN A 128 2.46 5.55 14.64
C ASN A 128 3.66 5.00 15.41
N ASN A 129 4.81 5.67 15.32
CA ASN A 129 6.05 5.23 15.97
C ASN A 129 5.96 5.20 17.51
N THR A 130 5.03 5.94 18.11
CA THR A 130 4.81 5.93 19.56
C THR A 130 4.15 4.64 20.02
N ARG A 131 3.21 4.12 19.23
CA ARG A 131 2.53 2.85 19.48
C ARG A 131 3.34 1.65 18.99
N PHE A 132 3.96 1.79 17.82
CA PHE A 132 4.73 0.73 17.15
C PHE A 132 6.22 1.13 17.10
N PRO A 133 6.98 0.89 18.19
CA PRO A 133 8.35 1.35 18.34
C PRO A 133 9.34 0.64 17.40
N SER A 134 9.02 -0.56 16.91
CA SER A 134 9.75 -1.24 15.85
C SER A 134 8.90 -1.40 14.59
N TRP A 135 9.55 -1.73 13.47
CA TRP A 135 8.89 -1.86 12.17
C TRP A 135 7.99 -3.10 12.07
N ASP A 136 8.26 -4.11 12.88
CA ASP A 136 7.54 -5.39 12.96
C ASP A 136 6.46 -5.40 14.04
N THR A 137 6.50 -4.50 15.05
CA THR A 137 5.52 -4.51 16.16
C THR A 137 4.09 -4.51 15.64
N ILE A 138 3.82 -3.70 14.62
CA ILE A 138 2.52 -3.60 13.96
C ILE A 138 1.99 -4.93 13.42
N LEU A 139 2.86 -5.74 12.79
CA LEU A 139 2.49 -7.02 12.23
C LEU A 139 2.33 -8.08 13.33
N LEU A 140 3.20 -8.04 14.34
CA LEU A 140 3.12 -8.94 15.50
C LEU A 140 1.84 -8.68 16.31
N GLU A 141 1.50 -7.42 16.57
CA GLU A 141 0.25 -7.04 17.24
C GLU A 141 -0.97 -7.41 16.40
N LEU A 142 -0.88 -7.29 15.07
CA LEU A 142 -1.97 -7.67 14.17
C LEU A 142 -2.23 -9.19 14.23
N ILE A 143 -1.19 -10.02 14.22
CA ILE A 143 -1.30 -11.49 14.37
C ILE A 143 -1.91 -11.88 15.72
N GLN A 144 -1.67 -11.08 16.77
CA GLN A 144 -2.21 -11.34 18.10
C GLN A 144 -3.67 -10.91 18.28
N GLN A 145 -4.24 -10.16 17.32
CA GLN A 145 -5.65 -9.80 17.40
C GLN A 145 -6.52 -11.05 17.22
N PRO A 146 -7.60 -11.20 18.02
CA PRO A 146 -8.58 -12.24 17.77
C PRO A 146 -9.31 -11.99 16.45
N GLU A 147 -9.90 -13.05 15.89
CA GLU A 147 -10.87 -12.92 14.79
C GLU A 147 -12.01 -11.97 15.21
N ASP A 148 -12.47 -11.16 14.27
CA ASP A 148 -13.47 -10.10 14.51
C ASP A 148 -14.53 -10.13 13.39
N VAL A 149 -15.71 -9.57 13.66
CA VAL A 149 -16.81 -9.51 12.70
C VAL A 149 -17.32 -8.08 12.59
N VAL A 150 -17.19 -7.50 11.40
CA VAL A 150 -17.68 -6.15 11.12
C VAL A 150 -19.10 -6.24 10.53
N ILE A 151 -20.08 -5.75 11.28
CA ILE A 151 -21.47 -5.67 10.81
C ILE A 151 -21.66 -4.40 9.99
N VAL A 152 -21.95 -4.58 8.70
CA VAL A 152 -22.19 -3.48 7.76
C VAL A 152 -23.68 -3.35 7.49
N SER A 153 -24.28 -2.27 7.99
CA SER A 153 -25.65 -1.89 7.66
C SER A 153 -25.69 -1.07 6.36
N ALA A 154 -26.27 -1.63 5.31
CA ALA A 154 -26.51 -0.93 4.05
C ALA A 154 -28.01 -0.62 3.87
N LYS A 155 -28.34 0.63 3.57
CA LYS A 155 -29.71 1.00 3.22
C LYS A 155 -30.12 0.30 1.92
N ARG A 156 -31.23 -0.46 1.92
CA ARG A 156 -31.73 -1.08 0.68
C ARG A 156 -32.06 0.01 -0.33
N ARG A 157 -31.67 -0.18 -1.59
CA ARG A 157 -32.01 0.74 -2.68
C ARG A 157 -33.54 0.74 -2.89
N GLY A 158 -34.20 1.82 -2.49
CA GLY A 158 -35.54 2.19 -2.97
C GLY A 158 -36.54 2.68 -1.93
N ARG A 159 -36.83 3.99 -1.96
CA ARG A 159 -38.24 4.45 -1.92
C ARG A 159 -38.79 4.33 -3.34
N GLY A 160 -39.72 3.39 -3.57
CA GLY A 160 -40.49 3.35 -4.83
C GLY A 160 -39.98 2.45 -5.96
N HIS A 161 -38.96 1.59 -5.75
CA HIS A 161 -38.69 0.47 -6.69
C HIS A 161 -39.74 -0.63 -6.45
N GLY A 162 -40.92 -0.45 -7.06
CA GLY A 162 -42.07 -1.34 -6.90
C GLY A 162 -43.45 -0.68 -7.07
N GLY A 163 -43.53 0.58 -7.52
CA GLY A 163 -44.81 1.28 -7.72
C GLY A 163 -45.38 1.97 -6.47
N TRP A 164 -44.58 2.08 -5.39
CA TRP A 164 -45.02 2.72 -4.15
C TRP A 164 -44.79 4.23 -4.21
N SER A 165 -45.76 5.00 -3.72
CA SER A 165 -45.67 6.47 -3.62
C SER A 165 -44.47 6.90 -2.77
N LYS A 166 -43.63 7.79 -3.30
CA LYS A 166 -42.43 8.34 -2.62
C LYS A 166 -42.75 9.08 -1.32
N ASN A 167 -44.00 9.48 -1.12
CA ASN A 167 -44.47 10.33 -0.02
C ASN A 167 -45.25 9.57 1.07
N ASN A 168 -45.14 8.23 1.14
CA ASN A 168 -45.78 7.52 2.24
C ASN A 168 -45.00 7.74 3.56
N PRO A 169 -45.56 8.44 4.57
CA PRO A 169 -44.88 8.67 5.85
C PRO A 169 -44.74 7.40 6.69
N TYR A 170 -45.47 6.34 6.36
CA TYR A 170 -45.44 5.05 7.07
C TYR A 170 -44.41 4.07 6.51
N LEU A 171 -43.60 4.45 5.50
CA LEU A 171 -42.50 3.60 5.05
C LEU A 171 -41.26 3.81 5.92
N GLU A 172 -40.96 2.81 6.75
CA GLU A 172 -39.72 2.73 7.50
C GLU A 172 -38.53 2.43 6.58
N ASP A 173 -37.39 3.04 6.89
CA ASP A 173 -36.15 2.75 6.20
C ASP A 173 -35.69 1.33 6.53
N ARG A 174 -35.57 0.49 5.50
CA ARG A 174 -35.10 -0.89 5.64
C ARG A 174 -33.61 -0.95 5.38
N TYR A 175 -32.88 -1.40 6.39
CA TYR A 175 -31.46 -1.72 6.31
C TYR A 175 -31.29 -3.23 6.08
N VAL A 176 -30.25 -3.60 5.35
CA VAL A 176 -29.76 -4.98 5.32
C VAL A 176 -28.40 -4.94 5.98
N GLU A 177 -28.23 -5.81 6.96
CA GLU A 177 -26.98 -6.01 7.65
C GLU A 177 -26.28 -7.21 7.02
N PHE A 178 -24.98 -7.06 6.82
CA PHE A 178 -24.09 -8.12 6.36
C PHE A 178 -22.92 -8.22 7.33
N GLU A 179 -22.56 -9.44 7.68
CA GLU A 179 -21.40 -9.72 8.52
C GLU A 179 -20.18 -9.90 7.62
N ILE A 180 -19.07 -9.25 7.98
CA ILE A 180 -17.77 -9.39 7.32
C ILE A 180 -16.80 -9.97 8.35
N ASP A 181 -16.38 -11.20 8.14
CA ASP A 181 -15.38 -11.87 8.98
C ASP A 181 -13.99 -11.31 8.69
N ILE A 182 -13.30 -10.90 9.74
CA ILE A 182 -11.93 -10.39 9.72
C ILE A 182 -11.03 -11.41 10.40
N ASP A 183 -10.05 -11.91 9.65
CA ASP A 183 -8.96 -12.76 10.15
C ASP A 183 -7.64 -11.96 10.14
N PRO A 184 -7.23 -11.36 11.28
CA PRO A 184 -6.04 -10.52 11.37
C PRO A 184 -4.75 -11.26 11.02
N THR A 185 -4.66 -12.56 11.31
CA THR A 185 -3.47 -13.37 11.01
C THR A 185 -3.30 -13.52 9.50
N SER A 186 -4.38 -13.82 8.79
CA SER A 186 -4.39 -13.88 7.32
C SER A 186 -4.08 -12.51 6.69
N LEU A 187 -4.60 -11.40 7.25
CA LEU A 187 -4.23 -10.05 6.79
C LEU A 187 -2.74 -9.77 6.97
N ALA A 188 -2.17 -10.06 8.14
CA ALA A 188 -0.74 -9.87 8.40
C ALA A 188 0.13 -10.68 7.43
N SER A 189 -0.21 -11.95 7.21
CA SER A 189 0.50 -12.81 6.26
C SER A 189 0.50 -12.26 4.84
N ARG A 190 -0.63 -11.71 4.37
CA ARG A 190 -0.73 -11.10 3.04
C ARG A 190 0.10 -9.82 2.94
N ILE A 191 0.07 -8.98 3.97
CA ILE A 191 0.90 -7.75 4.02
C ILE A 191 2.39 -8.10 3.97
N ILE A 192 2.82 -9.14 4.71
CA ILE A 192 4.20 -9.62 4.67
C ILE A 192 4.58 -10.09 3.26
N SER A 193 3.70 -10.84 2.60
CA SER A 193 3.92 -11.31 1.23
C SER A 193 4.07 -10.15 0.23
N VAL A 194 3.19 -9.13 0.29
CA VAL A 194 3.31 -7.91 -0.53
C VAL A 194 4.62 -7.17 -0.23
N ARG A 195 5.01 -7.09 1.05
CA ARG A 195 6.26 -6.44 1.44
C ARG A 195 7.49 -7.13 0.88
N GLU A 196 7.52 -8.47 0.91
CA GLU A 196 8.62 -9.26 0.35
C GLU A 196 8.75 -9.01 -1.15
N GLN A 197 7.63 -8.99 -1.88
CA GLN A 197 7.63 -8.67 -3.30
C GLN A 197 8.18 -7.26 -3.57
N LEU A 198 7.68 -6.25 -2.84
CA LEU A 198 8.17 -4.87 -3.00
C LEU A 198 9.66 -4.73 -2.67
N ALA A 199 10.16 -5.47 -1.69
CA ALA A 199 11.58 -5.45 -1.35
C ALA A 199 12.45 -6.03 -2.48
N ALA A 200 12.00 -7.13 -3.08
CA ALA A 200 12.69 -7.77 -4.21
C ALA A 200 12.70 -6.88 -5.46
N GLU A 201 11.58 -6.24 -5.78
CA GLU A 201 11.48 -5.27 -6.89
C GLU A 201 12.39 -4.06 -6.64
N TRP A 202 12.42 -3.55 -5.41
CA TRP A 202 13.25 -2.40 -5.08
C TRP A 202 14.75 -2.69 -5.17
N GLU A 203 15.18 -3.92 -4.85
CA GLU A 203 16.58 -4.33 -5.03
C GLU A 203 17.01 -4.26 -6.51
N GLU A 204 16.16 -4.72 -7.44
CA GLU A 204 16.41 -4.63 -8.88
C GLU A 204 16.46 -3.18 -9.37
N ASP A 205 15.56 -2.33 -8.87
CA ASP A 205 15.52 -0.90 -9.21
C ASP A 205 16.77 -0.16 -8.76
N LEU A 206 17.33 -0.50 -7.59
CA LEU A 206 18.56 0.12 -7.09
C LEU A 206 19.78 -0.19 -7.97
N GLU A 207 19.86 -1.40 -8.53
CA GLU A 207 20.93 -1.74 -9.47
C GLU A 207 20.77 -0.99 -10.81
N THR A 208 19.53 -0.81 -11.26
CA THR A 208 19.21 0.01 -12.43
C THR A 208 19.63 1.47 -12.23
N LEU A 209 19.36 2.04 -11.05
CA LEU A 209 19.76 3.40 -10.68
C LEU A 209 21.28 3.56 -10.71
N LYS A 210 22.02 2.60 -10.18
CA LYS A 210 23.49 2.59 -10.21
C LYS A 210 24.01 2.62 -11.64
N THR A 211 23.49 1.75 -12.51
CA THR A 211 23.85 1.71 -13.93
C THR A 211 23.56 3.05 -14.63
N ALA A 212 22.42 3.68 -14.31
CA ALA A 212 22.07 4.99 -14.88
C ALA A 212 23.04 6.09 -14.43
N ASN A 213 23.47 6.08 -13.15
CA ASN A 213 24.45 7.04 -12.63
C ASN A 213 25.80 6.91 -13.35
N ASP A 214 26.27 5.69 -13.58
CA ASP A 214 27.52 5.44 -14.31
C ASP A 214 27.46 6.00 -15.74
N GLN A 215 26.33 5.80 -16.43
CA GLN A 215 26.11 6.36 -17.77
C GLN A 215 26.13 7.90 -17.79
N ILE A 216 25.55 8.53 -16.76
CA ILE A 216 25.56 9.99 -16.63
C ILE A 216 27.00 10.49 -16.43
N LEU A 217 27.77 9.87 -15.54
CA LEU A 217 29.17 10.26 -15.28
C LEU A 217 30.06 10.05 -16.50
N ASP A 218 29.90 8.93 -17.21
CA ASP A 218 30.61 8.66 -18.46
C ASP A 218 30.30 9.71 -19.55
N SER A 219 29.05 10.19 -19.60
CA SER A 219 28.65 11.23 -20.55
C SER A 219 29.28 12.59 -20.25
N TYR A 220 29.53 12.88 -18.97
CA TYR A 220 30.16 14.13 -18.53
C TYR A 220 31.65 14.16 -18.86
N ASN A 221 32.37 13.05 -18.63
CA ASN A 221 33.83 12.96 -18.81
C ASN A 221 34.29 12.88 -20.27
N LYS A 222 33.38 12.70 -21.23
CA LYS A 222 33.70 12.64 -22.67
C LYS A 222 33.78 14.01 -23.35
N LYS A 223 33.55 15.10 -22.62
CA LYS A 223 33.71 16.48 -23.08
C LYS A 223 35.08 17.02 -22.74
#